data_AF-A0A3D8LDH3-F1
#
_entry.id   AF-A0A3D8LDH3-F1
#
_cell.length_a   1.000
_cell.length_b   1.000
_cell.length_c   1.000
_cell.angle_alpha   90.00
_cell.angle_beta   90.00
_cell.angle_gamma   90.00
#
_symmetry.space_group_name_H-M   'P 1'
#
loop_
_entity.id
_entity.type
_entity.pdbx_description
1 polymer ?
#
loop_
_entity_poly.entity_id
_entity_poly.type
_entity_poly.pdbx_seq_one_letter_code
_entity_poly.pdbx_strand_id
1 'polypeptide(L)'
;MPDIRQHELTQVSYCLGIIIEAVNNYHIRSLLIDCSNSVVEVEDRTYNAIATKFATALRATRLKKLAWVIAPKARLYSALRQELSPPIKLVGFSGKAEAMEWLLQLEPA
;
A
#
# COMPACT_ATOMS: atom_id res chain seq x y z
N MET A 1 7.73 7.07 0.95
CA MET A 1 7.52 5.98 1.93
C MET A 1 8.87 5.77 2.63
N PRO A 2 8.94 5.55 3.96
CA PRO A 2 10.24 5.45 4.65
C PRO A 2 11.06 4.27 4.13
N ASP A 3 12.38 4.34 4.30
CA ASP A 3 13.26 3.20 4.07
C ASP A 3 12.92 2.06 5.04
N ILE A 4 13.18 0.83 4.62
CA ILE A 4 12.82 -0.36 5.38
C ILE A 4 14.10 -1.14 5.68
N ARG A 5 14.77 -0.77 6.78
CA ARG A 5 15.84 -1.58 7.41
C ARG A 5 15.28 -2.33 8.63
N GLN A 6 15.91 -3.42 9.07
CA GLN A 6 15.43 -4.26 10.20
C GLN A 6 15.09 -3.46 11.47
N HIS A 7 15.81 -2.36 11.74
CA HIS A 7 15.59 -1.48 12.90
C HIS A 7 14.44 -0.46 12.73
N GLU A 8 13.83 -0.38 11.55
CA GLU A 8 12.81 0.61 11.19
C GLU A 8 11.40 -0.01 11.03
N LEU A 9 11.23 -1.30 11.31
CA LEU A 9 9.94 -1.99 11.20
C LEU A 9 8.82 -1.37 12.06
N THR A 10 9.17 -0.83 13.23
CA THR A 10 8.24 -0.08 14.07
C THR A 10 7.80 1.22 13.38
N GLN A 11 8.71 1.91 12.69
CA GLN A 11 8.39 3.12 11.94
C GLN A 11 7.50 2.80 10.74
N VAL A 12 7.80 1.72 10.02
CA VAL A 12 6.96 1.25 8.91
C VAL A 12 5.54 0.96 9.41
N SER A 13 5.41 0.20 10.50
CA SER A 13 4.11 -0.11 11.10
C SER A 13 3.35 1.15 11.54
N TYR A 14 4.06 2.12 12.12
CA TYR A 14 3.51 3.41 12.52
C TYR A 14 3.01 4.22 11.32
N CYS A 15 3.82 4.36 10.27
CA CYS A 15 3.43 5.07 9.05
C CYS A 15 2.23 4.42 8.35
N LEU A 16 2.17 3.08 8.32
CA LEU A 16 1.01 2.36 7.79
C LEU A 16 -0.24 2.62 8.64
N GLY A 17 -0.09 2.72 9.96
CA GLY A 17 -1.17 3.12 10.88
C GLY A 17 -1.75 4.51 10.54
N ILE A 18 -0.90 5.51 10.33
CA ILE A 18 -1.32 6.86 9.92
C ILE A 18 -2.11 6.82 8.61
N ILE A 19 -1.67 6.01 7.64
CA ILE A 19 -2.38 5.84 6.36
C ILE A 19 -3.78 5.28 6.59
N ILE A 20 -3.93 4.25 7.44
CA ILE A 20 -5.25 3.68 7.76
C ILE A 20 -6.16 4.72 8.43
N GLU A 21 -5.63 5.46 9.41
CA GLU A 21 -6.39 6.52 10.09
C GLU A 21 -6.86 7.58 9.10
N ALA A 22 -5.97 8.06 8.21
CA ALA A 22 -6.33 9.03 7.19
C ALA A 22 -7.39 8.47 6.22
N VAL A 23 -7.24 7.23 5.75
CA VAL A 23 -8.22 6.60 4.86
C VAL A 23 -9.60 6.53 5.51
N ASN A 24 -9.66 6.18 6.80
CA ASN A 24 -10.93 6.10 7.53
C ASN A 24 -11.55 7.47 7.79
N ASN A 25 -10.77 8.41 8.35
CA ASN A 25 -11.25 9.73 8.77
C ASN A 25 -11.72 10.59 7.58
N TYR A 26 -11.08 10.45 6.42
CA TYR A 26 -11.43 11.19 5.21
C TYR A 26 -12.23 10.37 4.19
N HIS A 27 -12.64 9.15 4.54
CA HIS A 27 -13.39 8.24 3.66
C HIS A 27 -12.77 8.07 2.26
N ILE A 28 -11.44 7.95 2.21
CA ILE A 28 -10.67 7.86 0.97
C ILE A 28 -11.05 6.56 0.23
N ARG A 29 -11.41 6.69 -1.06
CA ARG A 29 -11.76 5.55 -1.94
C ARG A 29 -10.62 5.13 -2.87
N SER A 30 -9.69 6.04 -3.15
CA SER A 30 -8.58 5.88 -4.08
C SER A 30 -7.30 6.35 -3.40
N LEU A 31 -6.32 5.46 -3.27
CA LEU A 31 -5.04 5.75 -2.61
C LEU A 31 -3.88 5.47 -3.56
N LEU A 32 -2.95 6.43 -3.66
CA LEU A 32 -1.66 6.26 -4.31
C LEU A 32 -0.58 6.07 -3.24
N ILE A 33 0.21 5.00 -3.34
CA ILE A 33 1.42 4.83 -2.55
C ILE A 33 2.62 4.88 -3.50
N ASP A 34 3.49 5.86 -3.26
CA ASP A 34 4.75 6.00 -4.00
C ASP A 34 5.92 5.43 -3.20
N CYS A 35 6.43 4.30 -3.69
CA CYS A 35 7.58 3.59 -3.15
C CYS A 35 8.79 3.62 -4.09
N SER A 36 8.80 4.51 -5.10
CA SER A 36 9.87 4.57 -6.12
C SER A 36 11.27 4.74 -5.54
N ASN A 37 11.39 5.41 -4.39
CA ASN A 37 12.66 5.67 -3.70
C ASN A 37 12.92 4.78 -2.47
N SER A 38 12.06 3.80 -2.18
CA SER A 38 12.18 3.01 -0.95
C SER A 38 13.16 1.84 -1.08
N VAL A 39 14.14 1.77 -0.19
CA VAL A 39 15.05 0.61 -0.08
C VAL A 39 14.45 -0.41 0.90
N VAL A 40 14.30 -1.67 0.46
CA VAL A 40 13.74 -2.75 1.30
C VAL A 40 14.82 -3.82 1.55
N GLU A 41 15.35 -3.85 2.77
CA GLU A 41 16.34 -4.81 3.26
C GLU A 41 15.86 -5.41 4.60
N VAL A 42 14.82 -6.26 4.56
CA VAL A 42 14.30 -6.89 5.78
C VAL A 42 14.00 -8.38 5.60
N GLU A 43 14.19 -9.13 6.70
CA GLU A 43 13.81 -10.53 6.88
C GLU A 43 12.31 -10.80 6.66
N ASP A 44 12.03 -11.95 6.05
CA ASP A 44 10.74 -12.27 5.44
C ASP A 44 9.55 -12.42 6.42
N ARG A 45 9.75 -12.94 7.64
CA ARG A 45 8.62 -13.30 8.51
C ARG A 45 7.90 -12.11 9.12
N THR A 46 8.63 -11.20 9.75
CA THR A 46 8.04 -10.03 10.43
C THR A 46 7.42 -9.06 9.42
N TYR A 47 8.03 -8.95 8.25
CA TYR A 47 7.54 -8.12 7.17
C TYR A 47 6.18 -8.60 6.62
N ASN A 48 6.03 -9.92 6.44
CA ASN A 48 4.76 -10.52 6.03
C ASN A 48 3.66 -10.26 7.06
N ALA A 49 3.95 -10.36 8.36
CA ALA A 49 2.97 -10.06 9.40
C ALA A 49 2.47 -8.59 9.35
N ILE A 50 3.36 -7.64 9.06
CA ILE A 50 3.00 -6.23 8.88
C ILE A 50 2.13 -6.06 7.62
N ALA A 51 2.51 -6.68 6.51
CA ALA A 51 1.76 -6.63 5.26
C ALA A 51 0.34 -7.19 5.43
N THR A 52 0.20 -8.36 6.06
CA THR A 52 -1.11 -8.98 6.34
C THR A 52 -1.94 -8.08 7.25
N LYS A 53 -1.37 -7.55 8.35
CA LYS A 53 -2.09 -6.63 9.25
C LYS A 53 -2.58 -5.37 8.52
N PHE A 54 -1.74 -4.80 7.66
CA PHE A 54 -2.10 -3.63 6.86
C PHE A 54 -3.20 -3.96 5.83
N ALA A 55 -3.12 -5.09 5.13
CA ALA A 55 -4.16 -5.54 4.22
C ALA A 55 -5.51 -5.75 4.93
N THR A 56 -5.51 -6.40 6.11
CA THR A 56 -6.71 -6.58 6.92
C THR A 56 -7.31 -5.24 7.32
N ALA A 57 -6.47 -4.28 7.76
CA ALA A 57 -6.93 -2.95 8.14
C ALA A 57 -7.53 -2.19 6.94
N LEU A 58 -6.89 -2.25 5.76
CA LEU A 58 -7.41 -1.64 4.53
C LEU A 58 -8.78 -2.20 4.15
N ARG A 59 -8.99 -3.51 4.26
CA ARG A 59 -10.26 -4.18 3.95
C ARG A 59 -11.42 -3.73 4.84
N ALA A 60 -11.14 -3.27 6.05
CA ALA A 60 -12.14 -2.69 6.94
C ALA A 60 -12.52 -1.24 6.59
N THR A 61 -11.80 -0.61 5.65
CA THR A 61 -12.05 0.76 5.20
C THR A 61 -13.00 0.85 4.00
N ARG A 62 -13.28 2.07 3.54
CA ARG A 62 -14.03 2.33 2.29
C ARG A 62 -13.17 2.35 1.03
N LEU A 63 -11.88 2.01 1.15
CA LEU A 63 -10.96 2.00 0.01
C LEU A 63 -11.45 1.02 -1.08
N LYS A 64 -11.30 1.41 -2.34
CA LYS A 64 -11.66 0.63 -3.53
C LYS A 64 -10.48 0.44 -4.47
N LYS A 65 -9.64 1.45 -4.62
CA LYS A 65 -8.50 1.43 -5.53
C LYS A 65 -7.22 1.80 -4.79
N LEU A 66 -6.20 0.97 -4.95
CA LEU A 66 -4.85 1.20 -4.45
C LEU A 66 -3.87 1.14 -5.63
N ALA A 67 -3.28 2.27 -5.96
CA ALA A 67 -2.22 2.35 -6.95
C ALA A 67 -0.86 2.36 -6.24
N TRP A 68 0.06 1.54 -6.73
CA TRP A 68 1.39 1.41 -6.16
C TRP A 68 2.44 1.77 -7.21
N VAL A 69 3.25 2.82 -6.97
CA VAL A 69 4.40 3.10 -7.85
C VAL A 69 5.56 2.23 -7.37
N ILE A 70 5.90 1.22 -8.18
CA ILE A 70 6.77 0.11 -7.81
C ILE A 70 8.24 0.50 -8.00
N ALA A 71 9.05 0.37 -6.94
CA ALA A 71 10.48 0.11 -7.09
C ALA A 71 10.70 -1.38 -7.43
N PRO A 72 11.66 -1.77 -8.28
CA PRO A 72 11.84 -3.13 -8.82
C PRO A 72 11.91 -4.30 -7.82
N LYS A 73 11.93 -4.03 -6.50
CA LYS A 73 12.06 -5.02 -5.42
C LYS A 73 11.08 -4.79 -4.25
N ALA A 74 9.98 -4.06 -4.45
CA ALA A 74 9.02 -3.77 -3.37
C ALA A 74 8.27 -5.02 -2.90
N ARG A 75 8.80 -5.74 -1.89
CA ARG A 75 8.21 -6.96 -1.31
C ARG A 75 6.80 -6.73 -0.73
N LEU A 76 6.51 -5.50 -0.26
CA LEU A 76 5.19 -5.17 0.31
C LEU A 76 4.09 -5.30 -0.75
N TYR A 77 4.38 -4.90 -1.99
CA TYR A 77 3.41 -5.00 -3.07
C TYR A 77 3.03 -6.47 -3.34
N SER A 78 4.00 -7.39 -3.40
CA SER A 78 3.70 -8.80 -3.61
C SER A 78 2.90 -9.42 -2.46
N ALA A 79 3.24 -9.10 -1.21
CA ALA A 79 2.50 -9.58 -0.05
C ALA A 79 1.07 -9.03 -0.03
N LEU A 80 0.91 -7.72 -0.26
CA LEU A 80 -0.41 -7.09 -0.32
C LEU A 80 -1.25 -7.59 -1.49
N ARG A 81 -0.65 -7.91 -2.63
CA ARG A 81 -1.38 -8.45 -3.78
C ARG A 81 -1.97 -9.84 -3.51
N GLN A 82 -1.33 -10.64 -2.66
CA GLN A 82 -1.89 -11.92 -2.24
C GLN A 82 -3.06 -11.73 -1.26
N GLU A 83 -2.95 -10.77 -0.34
CA GLU A 83 -3.93 -10.53 0.72
C GLU A 83 -5.14 -9.70 0.27
N LEU A 84 -4.93 -8.77 -0.67
CA LEU A 84 -5.96 -7.88 -1.20
C LEU A 84 -6.65 -8.54 -2.41
N SER A 85 -7.61 -9.41 -2.10
CA SER A 85 -8.68 -9.81 -3.02
C SER A 85 -9.89 -8.85 -2.88
N PRO A 86 -10.88 -8.86 -3.82
CA PRO A 86 -12.01 -7.92 -3.81
C PRO A 86 -12.61 -7.74 -2.41
N PRO A 87 -12.96 -6.50 -2.00
CA PRO A 87 -13.39 -5.38 -2.87
C PRO A 87 -12.31 -4.34 -3.27
N ILE A 88 -11.04 -4.50 -2.86
CA ILE A 88 -9.98 -3.53 -3.18
C ILE A 88 -9.20 -3.98 -4.42
N LYS A 89 -9.12 -3.13 -5.44
CA LYS A 89 -8.27 -3.31 -6.63
C LYS A 89 -6.88 -2.74 -6.34
N LEU A 90 -5.86 -3.60 -6.31
CA LEU A 90 -4.45 -3.21 -6.22
C LEU A 90 -3.79 -3.31 -7.60
N VAL A 91 -3.20 -2.22 -8.07
CA VAL A 91 -2.45 -2.17 -9.34
C VAL A 91 -1.10 -1.49 -9.14
N GLY A 92 -0.07 -2.09 -9.71
CA GLY A 92 1.29 -1.58 -9.69
C GLY A 92 1.65 -0.86 -10.98
N PHE A 93 2.37 0.26 -10.86
CA PHE A 93 2.74 1.15 -11.94
C PHE A 93 4.24 1.47 -11.89
N SER A 94 4.85 1.75 -13.05
CA SER A 94 6.25 2.18 -13.14
C SER A 94 6.40 3.70 -12.96
N GLY A 95 5.31 4.46 -13.09
CA GLY A 95 5.32 5.91 -13.01
C GLY A 95 4.10 6.47 -12.27
N LYS A 96 4.33 7.56 -11.55
CA LYS A 96 3.28 8.27 -10.79
C LYS A 96 2.16 8.82 -11.69
N ALA A 97 2.50 9.29 -12.90
CA ALA A 97 1.54 9.86 -13.83
C ALA A 97 0.46 8.83 -14.23
N GLU A 98 0.91 7.65 -14.69
CA GLU A 98 0.02 6.54 -15.09
C GLU A 98 -0.84 6.06 -13.91
N ALA A 99 -0.21 5.92 -12.73
CA ALA A 99 -0.92 5.53 -11.52
C ALA A 99 -2.05 6.51 -11.15
N MET A 100 -1.80 7.81 -11.34
CA MET A 100 -2.79 8.85 -11.04
C MET A 100 -3.93 8.88 -12.04
N GLU A 101 -3.62 8.76 -13.33
CA GLU A 101 -4.64 8.64 -14.36
C GLU A 101 -5.57 7.48 -14.08
N TRP A 102 -5.02 6.31 -13.73
CA TRP A 102 -5.82 5.15 -13.34
C TRP A 102 -6.70 5.41 -12.12
N LEU A 103 -6.20 6.09 -11.08
CA LEU A 103 -7.00 6.38 -9.88
C LEU A 103 -8.16 7.35 -10.16
N LEU A 104 -7.95 8.32 -11.05
CA LEU A 104 -8.93 9.35 -11.41
C LEU A 104 -10.00 8.87 -12.38
N GLN A 105 -9.79 7.74 -13.08
CA GLN A 105 -10.86 7.09 -13.83
C GLN A 105 -12.00 6.72 -12.88
N LEU A 106 -13.14 7.38 -13.08
CA LEU A 106 -14.39 7.13 -12.36
C LEU A 106 -14.76 5.66 -12.52
N GLU A 107 -15.00 4.97 -11.40
CA GLU A 107 -15.67 3.68 -11.48
C GLU A 107 -17.13 3.95 -11.92
N PRO A 108 -17.67 3.21 -12.92
CA PRO A 108 -19.09 3.28 -13.22
C PRO A 108 -19.88 2.94 -11.95
N ALA A 109 -20.93 3.74 -11.70
CA ALA A 109 -21.76 3.68 -10.50
C ALA A 109 -22.43 2.32 -10.31
#